data_AF-A0A1H1LUW6-F1
#
_entry.id   AF-A0A1H1LUW6-F1
#
_cell.length_a   1.000
_cell.length_b   1.000
_cell.length_c   1.000
_cell.angle_alpha   90.00
_cell.angle_beta   90.00
_cell.angle_gamma   90.00
#
_symmetry.space_group_name_H-M   'P 1'
#
loop_
_entity.id
_entity.type
_entity.pdbx_description
1 polymer ?
#
loop_
_entity_poly.entity_id
_entity_poly.type
_entity_poly.pdbx_seq_one_letter_code
_entity_poly.pdbx_strand_id
1 'polypeptide(L)'
;MKKLLVLFLVVSSTISFAQESVLLRLNYNKGDVYNAQMTMSQEMGTMMSMGMNIDMNMKIIDVTDDTNTSEMSFTKMTMDMLQAGNVMSFDSTKSDDELDEAGKMVKAQMSPMLAAVLTAKGNNLGEVIEMKAEPNVPGMDDFANQSNVIYPKEAVKVGSTWTYQKNQKGMILDFVYTVKSILKDKVELDITGKSSGMATGDITGTMNIDKESGVPLSSVIDMKLSMQGQDLISKVTMTMTKL
;
A
#
# COMPACT_ATOMS: atom_id res chain seq x y z
N MET A 1 -31.36 -67.37 22.38
CA MET A 1 -31.04 -66.91 21.01
C MET A 1 -31.65 -65.53 20.79
N LYS A 2 -30.84 -64.55 20.34
CA LYS A 2 -31.19 -63.40 19.49
C LYS A 2 -32.23 -62.42 20.10
N LYS A 3 -31.98 -61.12 20.33
CA LYS A 3 -31.03 -60.16 19.74
C LYS A 3 -30.87 -59.01 20.76
N LEU A 4 -29.65 -58.74 21.22
CA LEU A 4 -29.33 -57.50 21.93
C LEU A 4 -28.86 -56.51 20.84
N LEU A 5 -29.71 -55.56 20.46
CA LEU A 5 -29.37 -54.49 19.53
C LEU A 5 -28.77 -53.36 20.37
N VAL A 6 -27.44 -53.38 20.52
CA VAL A 6 -26.68 -52.25 21.09
C VAL A 6 -26.62 -51.18 20.01
N LEU A 7 -27.41 -50.12 20.18
CA LEU A 7 -27.38 -48.93 19.35
C LEU A 7 -26.14 -48.10 19.75
N PHE A 8 -25.06 -48.23 18.99
CA PHE A 8 -23.87 -47.38 19.12
C PHE A 8 -24.18 -46.02 18.49
N LEU A 9 -24.67 -45.07 19.29
CA LEU A 9 -24.88 -43.68 18.87
C LEU A 9 -23.52 -42.97 18.98
N VAL A 10 -22.70 -43.10 17.94
CA VAL A 10 -21.49 -42.28 17.77
C VAL A 10 -21.97 -40.86 17.51
N VAL A 11 -22.08 -40.05 18.57
CA VAL A 11 -22.13 -38.60 18.46
C VAL A 11 -20.73 -38.18 18.03
N SER A 12 -20.46 -38.21 16.71
CA SER A 12 -19.37 -37.45 16.14
C SER A 12 -19.73 -35.99 16.34
N SER A 13 -19.34 -35.42 17.48
CA SER A 13 -19.32 -34.00 17.71
C SER A 13 -18.38 -33.42 16.66
N THR A 14 -18.93 -33.01 15.52
CA THR A 14 -18.27 -32.09 14.62
C THR A 14 -18.02 -30.85 15.45
N ILE A 15 -16.79 -30.69 15.95
CA ILE A 15 -16.31 -29.43 16.47
C ILE A 15 -16.32 -28.53 15.24
N SER A 16 -17.46 -27.87 15.01
CA SER A 16 -17.54 -26.76 14.07
C SER A 16 -16.64 -25.69 14.65
N PHE A 17 -15.37 -25.70 14.26
CA PHE A 17 -14.52 -24.53 14.38
C PHE A 17 -15.26 -23.45 13.59
N ALA A 18 -15.95 -22.55 14.29
CA ALA A 18 -16.47 -21.34 13.68
C ALA A 18 -15.26 -20.69 13.02
N GLN A 19 -15.25 -20.65 11.69
CA GLN A 19 -14.14 -20.11 10.94
C GLN A 19 -13.98 -18.66 11.37
N GLU A 20 -12.81 -18.33 11.92
CA GLU A 20 -12.54 -16.99 12.45
C GLU A 20 -12.84 -15.94 11.38
N SER A 21 -13.63 -14.94 11.75
CA SER A 21 -13.99 -13.81 10.90
C SER A 21 -13.55 -12.51 11.55
N VAL A 22 -13.18 -11.54 10.71
CA VAL A 22 -12.70 -10.22 11.14
C VAL A 22 -13.37 -9.16 10.28
N LEU A 23 -13.85 -8.09 10.91
CA LEU A 23 -14.33 -6.91 10.22
C LEU A 23 -13.17 -5.92 10.07
N LEU A 24 -12.62 -5.78 8.86
CA LEU A 24 -11.51 -4.87 8.60
C LEU A 24 -12.01 -3.42 8.46
N ARG A 25 -11.52 -2.53 9.32
CA ARG A 25 -11.80 -1.10 9.32
C ARG A 25 -10.58 -0.33 9.78
N LEU A 26 -10.33 0.85 9.21
CA LEU A 26 -9.35 1.80 9.72
C LEU A 26 -9.87 2.42 11.02
N ASN A 27 -9.45 1.86 12.14
CA ASN A 27 -9.81 2.25 13.50
C ASN A 27 -8.69 3.11 14.12
N TYR A 28 -8.42 4.26 13.51
CA TYR A 28 -7.43 5.20 14.04
C TYR A 28 -7.92 5.87 15.33
N ASN A 29 -6.97 6.25 16.18
CA ASN A 29 -7.23 7.20 17.27
C ASN A 29 -6.71 8.59 16.90
N LYS A 30 -7.42 9.62 17.34
CA LYS A 30 -6.94 11.00 17.22
C LYS A 30 -5.61 11.14 17.97
N GLY A 31 -4.62 11.70 17.30
CA GLY A 31 -3.26 11.86 17.82
C GLY A 31 -2.33 10.70 17.49
N ASP A 32 -2.81 9.59 16.91
CA ASP A 32 -1.93 8.53 16.42
C ASP A 32 -0.95 9.10 15.39
N VAL A 33 0.32 8.69 15.52
CA VAL A 33 1.39 9.06 14.59
C VAL A 33 2.00 7.79 14.02
N TYR A 34 2.24 7.80 12.71
CA TYR A 34 2.83 6.69 12.00
C TYR A 34 4.00 7.18 11.16
N ASN A 35 5.02 6.36 11.05
CA ASN A 35 6.05 6.48 10.04
C ASN A 35 5.75 5.48 8.91
N ALA A 36 5.63 5.99 7.70
CA ALA A 36 5.45 5.21 6.48
C ALA A 36 6.77 5.22 5.71
N GLN A 37 7.35 4.04 5.50
CA GLN A 37 8.55 3.87 4.68
C GLN A 37 8.17 3.13 3.40
N MET A 38 8.51 3.72 2.27
CA MET A 38 8.28 3.15 0.95
C MET A 38 9.62 2.98 0.22
N THR A 39 9.83 1.79 -0.34
CA THR A 39 10.92 1.53 -1.28
C THR A 39 10.30 1.13 -2.61
N MET A 40 10.82 1.71 -3.68
CA MET A 40 10.43 1.41 -5.04
C MET A 40 11.66 1.09 -5.87
N SER A 41 11.60 0.00 -6.64
CA SER A 41 12.57 -0.30 -7.69
C SER A 41 11.84 -0.45 -9.01
N GLN A 42 12.35 0.17 -10.08
CA GLN A 42 11.81 0.06 -11.43
C GLN A 42 12.94 -0.22 -12.42
N GLU A 43 12.72 -1.19 -13.30
CA GLU A 43 13.64 -1.61 -14.34
C GLU A 43 12.90 -1.68 -15.67
N MET A 44 13.40 -0.98 -16.69
CA MET A 44 12.86 -0.99 -18.05
C MET A 44 13.96 -1.34 -19.05
N GLY A 45 14.27 -2.65 -19.13
CA GLY A 45 15.35 -3.17 -19.97
C GLY A 45 16.69 -2.49 -19.67
N THR A 46 17.43 -2.10 -20.72
CA THR A 46 18.66 -1.32 -20.60
C THR A 46 18.44 0.19 -20.65
N MET A 47 17.17 0.64 -20.71
CA MET A 47 16.84 2.05 -20.92
C MET A 47 16.83 2.84 -19.62
N MET A 48 16.26 2.25 -18.57
CA MET A 48 16.08 2.89 -17.28
C MET A 48 16.14 1.90 -16.13
N SER A 49 16.86 2.25 -15.08
CA SER A 49 16.83 1.63 -13.75
C SER A 49 16.61 2.75 -12.75
N MET A 50 15.73 2.56 -11.77
CA MET A 50 15.46 3.54 -10.72
C MET A 50 15.22 2.83 -9.39
N GLY A 51 15.94 3.26 -8.36
CA GLY A 51 15.68 2.96 -6.96
C GLY A 51 15.24 4.23 -6.23
N MET A 52 14.19 4.14 -5.43
CA MET A 52 13.69 5.27 -4.64
C MET A 52 13.30 4.80 -3.24
N ASN A 53 13.68 5.57 -2.22
CA ASN A 53 13.19 5.41 -0.86
C ASN A 53 12.51 6.69 -0.41
N ILE A 54 11.40 6.56 0.29
CA ILE A 54 10.59 7.66 0.79
C ILE A 54 10.19 7.34 2.22
N ASP A 55 10.52 8.24 3.14
CA ASP A 55 10.05 8.20 4.52
C ASP A 55 9.08 9.35 4.74
N MET A 56 7.91 9.03 5.30
CA MET A 56 6.86 10.00 5.60
C MET A 56 6.35 9.84 7.02
N ASN A 57 5.94 10.94 7.61
CA ASN A 57 5.15 10.92 8.84
C ASN A 57 3.70 11.19 8.53
N MET A 58 2.81 10.36 9.07
CA MET A 58 1.36 10.53 9.04
C MET A 58 0.86 10.77 10.46
N LYS A 59 0.10 11.84 10.67
CA LYS A 59 -0.55 12.15 11.95
C LYS A 59 -2.06 12.17 11.77
N ILE A 60 -2.78 11.45 12.61
CA ILE A 60 -4.23 11.48 12.64
C ILE A 60 -4.67 12.71 13.45
N ILE A 61 -5.19 13.72 12.77
CA ILE A 61 -5.57 15.00 13.40
C ILE A 61 -7.04 15.04 13.82
N ASP A 62 -7.88 14.20 13.22
CA ASP A 62 -9.29 14.10 13.59
C ASP A 62 -9.88 12.71 13.30
N VAL A 63 -10.82 12.28 14.14
CA VAL A 63 -11.57 11.03 13.99
C VAL A 63 -13.01 11.29 14.38
N THR A 64 -13.94 10.91 13.52
CA THR A 64 -15.39 10.86 13.74
C THR A 64 -15.87 9.42 13.54
N ASP A 65 -17.16 9.15 13.76
CA ASP A 65 -17.72 7.80 13.65
C ASP A 65 -17.45 7.13 12.28
N ASP A 66 -17.48 7.92 11.20
CA ASP A 66 -17.37 7.41 9.84
C ASP A 66 -16.08 7.84 9.10
N THR A 67 -15.37 8.85 9.61
CA THR A 67 -14.24 9.45 8.89
C THR A 67 -13.04 9.73 9.78
N ASN A 68 -11.86 9.74 9.18
CA ASN A 68 -10.62 10.19 9.79
C ASN A 68 -9.98 11.25 8.89
N THR A 69 -9.25 12.17 9.51
CA THR A 69 -8.42 13.15 8.81
C THR A 69 -6.98 13.00 9.24
N SER A 70 -6.08 12.89 8.29
CA SER A 70 -4.64 12.77 8.50
C SER A 70 -3.87 13.90 7.83
N GLU A 71 -2.76 14.28 8.45
CA GLU A 71 -1.71 15.10 7.86
C GLU A 71 -0.50 14.21 7.55
N MET A 72 0.04 14.33 6.33
CA MET A 72 1.22 13.60 5.89
C MET A 72 2.32 14.59 5.48
N SER A 73 3.55 14.29 5.85
CA SER A 73 4.73 15.09 5.51
C SER A 73 5.91 14.19 5.16
N PHE A 74 6.68 14.59 4.15
CA PHE A 74 7.92 13.91 3.80
C PHE A 74 9.00 14.22 4.84
N THR A 75 9.74 13.19 5.24
CA THR A 75 10.86 13.32 6.18
C THR A 75 12.18 13.07 5.50
N LYS A 76 12.21 12.10 4.56
CA LYS A 76 13.39 11.78 3.77
C LYS A 76 13.00 11.21 2.42
N MET A 77 13.83 11.48 1.42
CA MET A 77 13.74 10.87 0.10
C MET A 77 15.13 10.63 -0.45
N THR A 78 15.36 9.43 -0.98
CA THR A 78 16.55 9.12 -1.78
C THR A 78 16.12 8.58 -3.14
N MET A 79 16.89 8.87 -4.16
CA MET A 79 16.67 8.37 -5.51
C MET A 79 18.00 8.12 -6.19
N ASP A 80 18.14 6.94 -6.80
CA ASP A 80 19.22 6.61 -7.71
C ASP A 80 18.58 6.20 -9.04
N MET A 81 19.04 6.79 -10.14
CA MET A 81 18.50 6.54 -11.47
C MET A 81 19.62 6.42 -12.49
N LEU A 82 19.56 5.38 -13.32
CA LEU A 82 20.35 5.23 -14.52
C LEU A 82 19.41 5.35 -15.71
N GLN A 83 19.57 6.37 -16.55
CA GLN A 83 18.77 6.57 -17.75
C GLN A 83 19.66 6.86 -18.95
N ALA A 84 19.58 6.01 -19.98
CA ALA A 84 20.38 6.13 -21.21
C ALA A 84 21.89 6.35 -20.96
N GLY A 85 22.43 5.70 -19.92
CA GLY A 85 23.85 5.81 -19.53
C GLY A 85 24.18 6.97 -18.57
N ASN A 86 23.25 7.88 -18.30
CA ASN A 86 23.43 8.94 -17.31
C ASN A 86 23.01 8.45 -15.92
N VAL A 87 23.88 8.65 -14.93
CA VAL A 87 23.59 8.37 -13.52
C VAL A 87 23.15 9.66 -12.85
N MET A 88 22.07 9.57 -12.09
CA MET A 88 21.55 10.64 -11.23
C MET A 88 21.32 10.07 -9.85
N SER A 89 21.79 10.78 -8.83
CA SER A 89 21.59 10.41 -7.43
C SER A 89 21.13 11.64 -6.64
N PHE A 90 20.18 11.43 -5.74
CA PHE A 90 19.61 12.46 -4.89
C PHE A 90 19.35 11.91 -3.50
N ASP A 91 19.71 12.70 -2.48
CA ASP A 91 19.37 12.45 -1.08
C ASP A 91 18.91 13.79 -0.47
N SER A 92 17.67 13.83 0.00
CA SER A 92 17.06 15.04 0.56
C SER A 92 17.74 15.54 1.83
N THR A 93 18.57 14.71 2.48
CA THR A 93 19.30 15.07 3.70
C THR A 93 20.63 15.76 3.41
N LYS A 94 21.09 15.76 2.15
CA LYS A 94 22.35 16.40 1.75
C LYS A 94 22.18 17.89 1.47
N SER A 95 23.21 18.65 1.85
CA SER A 95 23.36 20.05 1.47
C SER A 95 23.70 20.19 -0.03
N ASP A 96 23.57 21.39 -0.58
CA ASP A 96 23.84 21.63 -2.02
C ASP A 96 25.30 21.36 -2.39
N ASP A 97 26.24 21.58 -1.45
CA ASP A 97 27.67 21.35 -1.66
C ASP A 97 28.04 19.85 -1.70
N GLU A 98 27.17 18.99 -1.19
CA GLU A 98 27.33 17.53 -1.18
C GLU A 98 26.67 16.84 -2.38
N LEU A 99 25.99 17.61 -3.23
CA LEU A 99 25.31 17.14 -4.44
C LEU A 99 26.10 17.55 -5.69
N ASP A 100 26.14 16.66 -6.67
CA ASP A 100 26.58 17.03 -8.01
C ASP A 100 25.51 17.88 -8.73
N GLU A 101 25.84 18.39 -9.91
CA GLU A 101 24.92 19.25 -10.66
C GLU A 101 23.60 18.56 -11.02
N ALA A 102 23.62 17.25 -11.26
CA ALA A 102 22.40 16.49 -11.52
C ALA A 102 21.55 16.33 -10.25
N GLY A 103 22.17 16.03 -9.12
CA GLY A 103 21.53 15.96 -7.81
C GLY A 103 20.92 17.29 -7.39
N LYS A 104 21.57 18.42 -7.70
CA LYS A 104 21.01 19.77 -7.49
C LYS A 104 19.78 20.02 -8.35
N MET A 105 19.77 19.57 -9.61
CA MET A 105 18.59 19.68 -10.48
C MET A 105 17.41 18.86 -9.94
N VAL A 106 17.67 17.62 -9.51
CA VAL A 106 16.63 16.77 -8.89
C VAL A 106 16.12 17.41 -7.59
N LYS A 107 17.02 17.93 -6.75
CA LYS A 107 16.65 18.66 -5.53
C LYS A 107 15.74 19.84 -5.82
N ALA A 108 16.07 20.67 -6.81
CA ALA A 108 15.25 21.82 -7.18
C ALA A 108 13.84 21.40 -7.61
N GLN A 109 13.71 20.26 -8.31
CA GLN A 109 12.43 19.73 -8.75
C GLN A 109 11.61 19.12 -7.60
N MET A 110 12.26 18.44 -6.65
CA MET A 110 11.60 17.73 -5.55
C MET A 110 11.34 18.61 -4.32
N SER A 111 12.10 19.69 -4.13
CA SER A 111 12.01 20.55 -2.94
C SER A 111 10.61 21.06 -2.63
N PRO A 112 9.80 21.54 -3.62
CA PRO A 112 8.43 21.93 -3.34
C PRO A 112 7.58 20.78 -2.78
N MET A 113 7.74 19.58 -3.34
CA MET A 113 7.01 18.39 -2.90
C MET A 113 7.41 17.97 -1.49
N LEU A 114 8.72 17.96 -1.20
CA LEU A 114 9.25 17.59 0.12
C LEU A 114 8.82 18.58 1.22
N ALA A 115 8.59 19.85 0.86
CA ALA A 115 8.13 20.87 1.79
C ALA A 115 6.60 20.86 2.00
N ALA A 116 5.84 20.14 1.18
CA ALA A 116 4.39 20.17 1.25
C ALA A 116 3.83 19.31 2.38
N VAL A 117 2.72 19.78 2.96
CA VAL A 117 1.90 19.01 3.89
C VAL A 117 0.64 18.58 3.16
N LEU A 118 0.35 17.28 3.18
CA LEU A 118 -0.85 16.71 2.60
C LEU A 118 -1.88 16.46 3.69
N THR A 119 -3.08 17.01 3.53
CA THR A 119 -4.22 16.69 4.39
C THR A 119 -5.17 15.79 3.62
N ALA A 120 -5.46 14.61 4.14
CA ALA A 120 -6.38 13.65 3.55
C ALA A 120 -7.52 13.34 4.53
N LYS A 121 -8.75 13.38 4.03
CA LYS A 121 -9.94 12.90 4.72
C LYS A 121 -10.42 11.62 4.06
N GLY A 122 -10.56 10.55 4.83
CA GLY A 122 -11.05 9.27 4.34
C GLY A 122 -12.08 8.65 5.28
N ASN A 123 -12.75 7.59 4.82
CA ASN A 123 -13.66 6.82 5.66
C ASN A 123 -12.95 5.62 6.31
N ASN A 124 -13.68 4.92 7.18
CA ASN A 124 -13.18 3.72 7.86
C ASN A 124 -12.95 2.50 6.94
N LEU A 125 -13.35 2.55 5.66
CA LEU A 125 -13.03 1.52 4.66
C LEU A 125 -11.71 1.79 3.95
N GLY A 126 -11.13 2.99 4.05
CA GLY A 126 -9.94 3.40 3.31
C GLY A 126 -10.22 4.17 2.02
N GLU A 127 -11.48 4.58 1.78
CA GLU A 127 -11.81 5.48 0.68
C GLU A 127 -11.37 6.91 1.03
N VAL A 128 -10.62 7.55 0.13
CA VAL A 128 -10.28 8.97 0.25
C VAL A 128 -11.44 9.81 -0.28
N ILE A 129 -11.96 10.70 0.56
CA ILE A 129 -13.08 11.59 0.26
C ILE A 129 -12.57 12.95 -0.21
N GLU A 130 -11.56 13.47 0.48
CA GLU A 130 -10.99 14.79 0.19
C GLU A 130 -9.48 14.75 0.42
N MET A 131 -8.75 15.52 -0.37
CA MET A 131 -7.31 15.60 -0.31
C MET A 131 -6.85 16.99 -0.73
N LYS A 132 -5.90 17.54 0.03
CA LYS A 132 -5.34 18.87 -0.19
C LYS A 132 -3.83 18.83 0.07
N ALA A 133 -3.08 19.55 -0.74
CA ALA A 133 -1.65 19.74 -0.56
C ALA A 133 -1.34 21.23 -0.40
N GLU A 134 -0.56 21.59 0.61
CA GLU A 134 -0.12 22.95 0.86
C GLU A 134 1.42 23.02 0.97
N PRO A 135 2.11 23.78 0.10
CA PRO A 135 1.57 24.47 -1.08
C PRO A 135 1.04 23.48 -2.14
N ASN A 136 0.20 23.96 -3.06
CA ASN A 136 -0.28 23.14 -4.16
C ASN A 136 0.88 22.85 -5.14
N VAL A 137 1.43 21.64 -5.08
CA VAL A 137 2.54 21.20 -5.92
C VAL A 137 2.02 20.26 -7.01
N PRO A 138 2.30 20.52 -8.30
CA PRO A 138 1.92 19.63 -9.39
C PRO A 138 2.42 18.18 -9.17
N GLY A 139 1.55 17.20 -9.41
CA GLY A 139 1.86 15.78 -9.25
C GLY A 139 1.66 15.23 -7.84
N MET A 140 1.34 16.06 -6.84
CA MET A 140 1.05 15.60 -5.48
C MET A 140 -0.20 14.72 -5.41
N ASP A 141 -1.21 15.00 -6.24
CA ASP A 141 -2.43 14.19 -6.33
C ASP A 141 -2.12 12.75 -6.76
N ASP A 142 -1.13 12.53 -7.63
CA ASP A 142 -0.71 11.19 -8.05
C ASP A 142 -0.06 10.41 -6.91
N PHE A 143 0.70 11.12 -6.07
CA PHE A 143 1.41 10.55 -4.93
C PHE A 143 0.43 10.19 -3.81
N ALA A 144 -0.52 11.06 -3.56
CA ALA A 144 -1.46 10.92 -2.48
C ALA A 144 -2.57 9.89 -2.81
N ASN A 145 -2.77 9.60 -4.09
CA ASN A 145 -3.54 8.45 -4.56
C ASN A 145 -2.77 7.11 -4.48
N GLN A 146 -1.52 7.05 -4.01
CA GLN A 146 -0.75 5.79 -3.90
C GLN A 146 -1.34 4.89 -2.80
N SER A 147 -1.99 3.81 -3.24
CA SER A 147 -2.41 2.62 -2.49
C SER A 147 -2.95 2.81 -1.07
N ASN A 148 -4.22 3.18 -0.97
CA ASN A 148 -5.04 2.75 0.16
C ASN A 148 -5.72 1.43 -0.21
N VAL A 149 -5.64 0.44 0.68
CA VAL A 149 -6.51 -0.73 0.58
C VAL A 149 -7.93 -0.28 0.93
N ILE A 150 -8.90 -0.64 0.08
CA ILE A 150 -10.32 -0.41 0.37
C ILE A 150 -10.91 -1.71 0.89
N TYR A 151 -11.38 -1.69 2.13
CA TYR A 151 -11.92 -2.86 2.80
C TYR A 151 -13.35 -3.18 2.35
N PRO A 152 -13.71 -4.48 2.30
CA PRO A 152 -15.09 -4.88 2.05
C PRO A 152 -15.99 -4.48 3.23
N LYS A 153 -17.26 -4.23 2.94
CA LYS A 153 -18.26 -3.90 3.97
C LYS A 153 -18.52 -5.09 4.91
N GLU A 154 -18.47 -6.30 4.38
CA GLU A 154 -18.71 -7.52 5.15
C GLU A 154 -17.45 -8.00 5.88
N ALA A 155 -17.65 -8.75 6.97
CA ALA A 155 -16.55 -9.43 7.64
C ALA A 155 -15.88 -10.46 6.72
N VAL A 156 -14.56 -10.54 6.80
CA VAL A 156 -13.75 -11.47 6.01
C VAL A 156 -13.34 -12.67 6.85
N LYS A 157 -13.15 -13.80 6.18
CA LYS A 157 -12.62 -15.05 6.74
C LYS A 157 -11.52 -15.57 5.83
N VAL A 158 -10.76 -16.57 6.27
CA VAL A 158 -9.76 -17.21 5.39
C VAL A 158 -10.38 -17.65 4.06
N GLY A 159 -9.79 -17.25 2.95
CA GLY A 159 -10.29 -17.46 1.58
C GLY A 159 -11.28 -16.41 1.08
N SER A 160 -11.70 -15.44 1.90
CA SER A 160 -12.47 -14.29 1.42
C SER A 160 -11.66 -13.49 0.41
N THR A 161 -12.32 -13.03 -0.65
CA THR A 161 -11.72 -12.22 -1.70
C THR A 161 -12.50 -10.94 -1.94
N TRP A 162 -11.82 -9.86 -2.27
CA TRP A 162 -12.44 -8.64 -2.79
C TRP A 162 -11.53 -7.98 -3.82
N THR A 163 -12.13 -7.14 -4.65
CA THR A 163 -11.43 -6.48 -5.75
C THR A 163 -11.41 -4.98 -5.59
N TYR A 164 -10.39 -4.36 -6.14
CA TYR A 164 -10.28 -2.92 -6.26
C TYR A 164 -9.66 -2.57 -7.61
N GLN A 165 -10.30 -1.68 -8.36
CA GLN A 165 -9.77 -1.17 -9.61
C GLN A 165 -9.31 0.26 -9.41
N LYS A 166 -8.10 0.56 -9.88
CA LYS A 166 -7.53 1.89 -9.87
C LYS A 166 -7.19 2.33 -11.28
N ASN A 167 -7.53 3.57 -11.63
CA ASN A 167 -7.03 4.21 -12.85
C ASN A 167 -5.91 5.17 -12.46
N GLN A 168 -4.74 5.01 -13.06
CA GLN A 168 -3.57 5.85 -12.81
C GLN A 168 -2.84 6.11 -14.12
N LYS A 169 -2.82 7.38 -14.55
CA LYS A 169 -2.08 7.83 -15.75
C LYS A 169 -2.37 7.01 -17.00
N GLY A 170 -3.62 6.57 -17.19
CA GLY A 170 -4.03 5.75 -18.33
C GLY A 170 -3.72 4.26 -18.21
N MET A 171 -3.16 3.81 -17.07
CA MET A 171 -3.13 2.41 -16.67
C MET A 171 -4.36 2.08 -15.83
N ILE A 172 -4.98 0.95 -16.10
CA ILE A 172 -6.04 0.37 -15.28
C ILE A 172 -5.42 -0.79 -14.52
N LEU A 173 -5.36 -0.67 -13.19
CA LEU A 173 -4.78 -1.65 -12.29
C LEU A 173 -5.91 -2.35 -11.52
N ASP A 174 -6.11 -3.62 -11.82
CA ASP A 174 -7.08 -4.48 -11.14
C ASP A 174 -6.37 -5.28 -10.06
N PHE A 175 -6.78 -5.10 -8.81
CA PHE A 175 -6.29 -5.84 -7.66
C PHE A 175 -7.34 -6.81 -7.15
N VAL A 176 -6.90 -7.99 -6.77
CA VAL A 176 -7.68 -9.02 -6.06
C VAL A 176 -6.94 -9.34 -4.77
N TYR A 177 -7.55 -8.99 -3.65
CA TYR A 177 -7.07 -9.31 -2.31
C TYR A 177 -7.70 -10.62 -1.86
N THR A 178 -6.89 -11.52 -1.29
CA THR A 178 -7.35 -12.81 -0.74
C THR A 178 -6.86 -12.97 0.69
N VAL A 179 -7.75 -13.23 1.64
CA VAL A 179 -7.35 -13.52 3.02
C VAL A 179 -6.67 -14.88 3.09
N LYS A 180 -5.37 -14.87 3.37
CA LYS A 180 -4.55 -16.07 3.51
C LYS A 180 -4.64 -16.67 4.90
N SER A 181 -4.52 -15.82 5.92
CA SER A 181 -4.65 -16.24 7.32
C SER A 181 -5.10 -15.08 8.21
N ILE A 182 -5.76 -15.43 9.31
CA ILE A 182 -6.11 -14.52 10.40
C ILE A 182 -5.34 -15.01 11.62
N LEU A 183 -4.46 -14.16 12.14
CA LEU A 183 -3.66 -14.42 13.34
C LEU A 183 -4.19 -13.59 14.50
N LYS A 184 -3.54 -13.72 15.66
CA LYS A 184 -3.94 -13.01 16.87
C LYS A 184 -3.92 -11.48 16.69
N ASP A 185 -2.87 -10.98 16.06
CA ASP A 185 -2.51 -9.56 15.93
C ASP A 185 -2.63 -9.03 14.49
N LYS A 186 -2.65 -9.91 13.48
CA LYS A 186 -2.69 -9.48 12.07
C LYS A 186 -3.53 -10.35 11.17
N VAL A 187 -3.95 -9.78 10.05
CA VAL A 187 -4.54 -10.46 8.90
C VAL A 187 -3.53 -10.43 7.76
N GLU A 188 -3.23 -11.60 7.19
CA GLU A 188 -2.32 -11.74 6.05
C GLU A 188 -3.12 -11.90 4.76
N LEU A 189 -2.77 -11.10 3.75
CA LEU A 189 -3.39 -11.11 2.43
C LEU A 189 -2.38 -11.51 1.36
N ASP A 190 -2.82 -12.34 0.43
CA ASP A 190 -2.19 -12.46 -0.89
C ASP A 190 -2.87 -11.46 -1.85
N ILE A 191 -2.08 -10.81 -2.70
CA ILE A 191 -2.53 -9.86 -3.72
C ILE A 191 -2.20 -10.44 -5.09
N THR A 192 -3.19 -10.47 -5.96
CA THR A 192 -2.99 -10.75 -7.39
C THR A 192 -3.69 -9.68 -8.21
N GLY A 193 -3.35 -9.57 -9.49
CA GLY A 193 -3.96 -8.52 -10.30
C GLY A 193 -3.46 -8.49 -11.73
N LYS A 194 -4.08 -7.61 -12.51
CA LYS A 194 -3.68 -7.33 -13.89
C LYS A 194 -3.62 -5.84 -14.14
N SER A 195 -2.72 -5.43 -15.01
CA SER A 195 -2.69 -4.08 -15.57
C SER A 195 -3.21 -4.12 -17.01
N SER A 196 -3.95 -3.08 -17.40
CA SER A 196 -4.36 -2.84 -18.78
C SER A 196 -4.29 -1.34 -19.14
N GLY A 197 -4.58 -0.98 -20.39
CA GLY A 197 -4.45 0.40 -20.89
C GLY A 197 -3.04 0.68 -21.41
N MET A 198 -2.37 1.69 -20.85
CA MET A 198 -1.04 2.13 -21.30
C MET A 198 0.07 1.10 -21.04
N ALA A 199 -0.09 0.27 -20.02
CA ALA A 199 0.80 -0.84 -19.70
C ALA A 199 -0.02 -2.09 -19.39
N THR A 200 0.40 -3.24 -19.91
CA THR A 200 -0.31 -4.52 -19.71
C THR A 200 0.56 -5.51 -18.97
N GLY A 201 0.00 -6.30 -18.07
CA GLY A 201 0.80 -7.30 -17.37
C GLY A 201 0.16 -7.80 -16.09
N ASP A 202 0.98 -8.44 -15.26
CA ASP A 202 0.56 -9.11 -14.04
C ASP A 202 1.05 -8.35 -12.80
N ILE A 203 0.23 -8.42 -11.75
CA ILE A 203 0.50 -7.85 -10.44
C ILE A 203 0.43 -9.00 -9.43
N THR A 204 1.43 -9.09 -8.58
CA THR A 204 1.47 -10.04 -7.45
C THR A 204 1.93 -9.33 -6.20
N GLY A 205 1.57 -9.83 -5.03
CA GLY A 205 2.01 -9.21 -3.80
C GLY A 205 1.46 -9.85 -2.55
N THR A 206 1.80 -9.25 -1.42
CA THR A 206 1.32 -9.64 -0.10
C THR A 206 1.11 -8.40 0.76
N MET A 207 0.21 -8.48 1.72
CA MET A 207 -0.02 -7.40 2.68
C MET A 207 -0.31 -7.97 4.08
N ASN A 208 0.23 -7.33 5.10
CA ASN A 208 -0.13 -7.59 6.49
C ASN A 208 -0.93 -6.40 7.02
N ILE A 209 -2.05 -6.68 7.67
CA ILE A 209 -2.91 -5.68 8.28
C ILE A 209 -2.96 -5.93 9.77
N ASP A 210 -2.76 -4.90 10.58
CA ASP A 210 -3.00 -4.96 12.01
C ASP A 210 -4.47 -5.25 12.27
N LYS A 211 -4.76 -6.30 13.03
CA LYS A 211 -6.13 -6.81 13.19
C LYS A 211 -7.01 -5.87 14.01
N GLU A 212 -6.43 -5.11 14.93
CA GLU A 212 -7.17 -4.23 15.85
C GLU A 212 -7.47 -2.87 15.19
N SER A 213 -6.43 -2.21 14.70
CA SER A 213 -6.52 -0.89 14.06
C SER A 213 -6.92 -0.96 12.59
N GLY A 214 -6.80 -2.12 11.94
CA GLY A 214 -6.98 -2.29 10.50
C GLY A 214 -5.96 -1.52 9.66
N VAL A 215 -4.87 -1.03 10.24
CA VAL A 215 -3.83 -0.32 9.49
C VAL A 215 -2.94 -1.33 8.75
N PRO A 216 -2.65 -1.15 7.46
CA PRO A 216 -1.67 -1.97 6.77
C PRO A 216 -0.28 -1.78 7.40
N LEU A 217 0.28 -2.85 7.97
CA LEU A 217 1.61 -2.86 8.60
C LEU A 217 2.71 -2.94 7.56
N SER A 218 2.48 -3.71 6.50
CA SER A 218 3.45 -3.88 5.42
C SER A 218 2.76 -4.33 4.15
N SER A 219 3.30 -3.95 3.00
CA SER A 219 2.94 -4.52 1.70
C SER A 219 4.17 -4.72 0.81
N VAL A 220 4.06 -5.71 -0.07
CA VAL A 220 4.98 -5.93 -1.18
C VAL A 220 4.12 -6.11 -2.42
N ILE A 221 4.37 -5.31 -3.45
CA ILE A 221 3.68 -5.38 -4.74
C ILE A 221 4.76 -5.48 -5.82
N ASP A 222 4.80 -6.61 -6.50
CA ASP A 222 5.61 -6.85 -7.68
C ASP A 222 4.72 -6.73 -8.93
N MET A 223 5.15 -5.92 -9.88
CA MET A 223 4.46 -5.68 -11.15
C MET A 223 5.41 -6.06 -12.28
N LYS A 224 4.95 -6.95 -13.15
CA LYS A 224 5.64 -7.28 -14.40
C LYS A 224 4.77 -6.83 -15.56
N LEU A 225 5.08 -5.66 -16.09
CA LEU A 225 4.30 -4.97 -17.10
C LEU A 225 5.06 -4.93 -18.43
N SER A 226 4.32 -4.70 -19.52
CA SER A 226 4.83 -4.38 -20.84
C SER A 226 4.31 -3.01 -21.24
N MET A 227 5.20 -2.11 -21.63
CA MET A 227 4.90 -0.76 -22.07
C MET A 227 5.71 -0.47 -23.33
N GLN A 228 5.03 -0.12 -24.43
CA GLN A 228 5.66 0.15 -25.73
C GLN A 228 6.61 -0.97 -26.23
N GLY A 229 6.30 -2.23 -25.91
CA GLY A 229 7.10 -3.39 -26.30
C GLY A 229 8.36 -3.61 -25.45
N GLN A 230 8.54 -2.84 -24.38
CA GLN A 230 9.58 -3.04 -23.37
C GLN A 230 8.97 -3.65 -22.10
N ASP A 231 9.71 -4.55 -21.46
CA ASP A 231 9.35 -5.05 -20.14
C ASP A 231 9.67 -4.00 -19.08
N LEU A 232 8.70 -3.71 -18.22
CA LEU A 232 8.80 -2.87 -17.03
C LEU A 232 8.59 -3.77 -15.81
N ILE A 233 9.66 -4.00 -15.05
CA ILE A 233 9.61 -4.71 -13.77
C ILE A 233 9.63 -3.65 -12.68
N SER A 234 8.61 -3.65 -11.83
CA SER A 234 8.51 -2.74 -10.71
C SER A 234 8.23 -3.50 -9.43
N LYS A 235 8.88 -3.10 -8.34
CA LYS A 235 8.59 -3.60 -7.01
C LYS A 235 8.41 -2.42 -6.08
N VAL A 236 7.32 -2.45 -5.33
CA VAL A 236 7.01 -1.46 -4.31
C VAL A 236 6.85 -2.18 -2.98
N THR A 237 7.59 -1.76 -1.97
CA THR A 237 7.42 -2.22 -0.61
C THR A 237 7.03 -1.04 0.27
N MET A 238 6.06 -1.25 1.14
CA MET A 238 5.67 -0.28 2.15
C MET A 238 5.71 -0.92 3.53
N THR A 239 6.14 -0.15 4.53
CA THR A 239 5.97 -0.49 5.94
C THR A 239 5.38 0.71 6.68
N MET A 240 4.49 0.43 7.63
CA MET A 240 3.86 1.43 8.48
C MET A 240 4.14 1.06 9.93
N THR A 241 4.78 1.97 10.66
CA THR A 241 5.11 1.77 12.07
C THR A 241 4.45 2.87 12.88
N LYS A 242 3.67 2.50 13.91
CA LYS A 242 3.13 3.46 14.87
C LYS A 242 4.26 3.98 15.76
N LEU A 243 4.34 5.29 15.96
CA LEU A 243 5.35 5.99 16.77
C LEU A 243 4.90 6.23 18.21
#